data_AF-A0A9P0H4C6-F1
#
_entry.id   AF-A0A9P0H4C6-F1
#
_cell.length_a   1.000
_cell.length_b   1.000
_cell.length_c   1.000
_cell.angle_alpha   90.00
_cell.angle_beta   90.00
_cell.angle_gamma   90.00
#
_symmetry.space_group_name_H-M   'P 1'
#
loop_
_entity.id
_entity.type
_entity.pdbx_description
1 polymer ?
#
loop_
_entity_poly.entity_id
_entity_poly.type
_entity_poly.pdbx_seq_one_letter_code
_entity_poly.pdbx_strand_id
1 'polypeptide(L)'
;MAFWESNHVLCNTGGLNEIPVSSLPSTVEHLSLTKNNFPLIRSDAFNGLRNLRKLSLDGNNISTIKPFAFRGLPRLRELSIQHTPLTTVAQFAFAGLQNITAILLGHNKIHKVEGYAFAGTSNVRLLLLNSNPLHKVETSAFSGLTNVEHLILPAGIKSIEPDAFSGLDSVGLIKLSFMDLTALKTHTFRGLSHVHVLAIQESDLGVIQAGAFEGMTHVNSLNLLNNKIDSVQELHLRPESRVKVLRMQGNHLLETPLPGAIELDGVEILNIQSNHFPCDCHIHNLIEGPLANGSAAEFSAKNFCISPLQYNGQTISSVNINTIGRCSEGITRDNWDAPSTAVLKKFSIHIFLITLWLFR
;
A
#
# COMPACT_ATOMS: atom_id res chain seq x y z
N MET A 1 -1.86 -31.98 -31.61
CA MET A 1 -0.78 -32.98 -31.62
C MET A 1 0.24 -32.56 -30.56
N ALA A 2 0.63 -33.44 -29.65
CA ALA A 2 1.72 -33.16 -28.72
C ALA A 2 3.06 -33.40 -29.44
N PHE A 3 3.93 -32.39 -29.47
CA PHE A 3 5.30 -32.51 -29.93
C PHE A 3 6.22 -32.76 -28.73
N TRP A 4 7.15 -33.70 -28.86
CA TRP A 4 8.09 -34.10 -27.82
C TRP A 4 9.52 -33.79 -28.27
N GLU A 5 10.11 -32.71 -27.77
CA GLU A 5 11.56 -32.53 -27.81
C GLU A 5 12.09 -32.75 -26.40
N SER A 6 12.58 -33.98 -26.18
CA SER A 6 13.29 -34.59 -25.05
C SER A 6 12.97 -34.23 -23.59
N ASN A 7 12.52 -33.04 -23.20
CA ASN A 7 11.96 -32.70 -21.87
C ASN A 7 10.85 -31.61 -21.94
N HIS A 8 10.37 -31.30 -23.14
CA HIS A 8 9.38 -30.26 -23.39
C HIS A 8 8.06 -30.88 -23.88
N VAL A 9 6.95 -30.46 -23.29
CA VAL A 9 5.60 -30.92 -23.63
C VAL A 9 4.71 -29.73 -23.92
N LEU A 10 4.13 -29.71 -25.11
CA LEU A 10 3.20 -28.68 -25.57
C LEU A 10 1.82 -29.28 -25.80
N CYS A 11 0.84 -28.79 -25.03
CA CYS A 11 -0.55 -29.21 -25.04
C CYS A 11 -1.44 -27.98 -25.20
N ASN A 12 -1.54 -27.46 -26.44
CA ASN A 12 -2.27 -26.22 -26.77
C ASN A 12 -3.51 -26.46 -27.66
N THR A 13 -4.13 -27.63 -27.52
CA THR A 13 -5.12 -28.13 -28.49
C THR A 13 -6.55 -27.67 -28.23
N GLY A 14 -6.84 -26.97 -27.13
CA GLY A 14 -8.21 -26.54 -26.78
C GLY A 14 -9.10 -27.64 -26.20
N GLY A 15 -8.69 -28.91 -26.29
CA GLY A 15 -9.55 -30.05 -25.95
C GLY A 15 -9.41 -30.57 -24.53
N LEU A 16 -8.46 -30.06 -23.72
CA LEU A 16 -8.25 -30.57 -22.37
C LEU A 16 -9.19 -29.87 -21.37
N ASN A 17 -9.97 -30.68 -20.65
CA ASN A 17 -10.79 -30.21 -19.51
C ASN A 17 -10.16 -30.55 -18.16
N GLU A 18 -9.17 -31.46 -18.14
CA GLU A 18 -8.41 -31.85 -16.95
C GLU A 18 -6.92 -31.94 -17.27
N ILE A 19 -6.07 -31.75 -16.25
CA ILE A 19 -4.61 -31.80 -16.38
C ILE A 19 -4.18 -33.27 -16.49
N PRO A 20 -3.55 -33.71 -17.61
CA PRO A 20 -3.33 -35.12 -17.89
C PRO A 20 -2.05 -35.67 -17.23
N VAL A 21 -1.88 -35.49 -15.91
CA VAL A 21 -0.63 -35.82 -15.19
C VAL A 21 -0.19 -37.27 -15.40
N SER A 22 -1.14 -38.23 -15.43
CA SER A 22 -0.86 -39.65 -15.65
C SER A 22 -0.30 -39.98 -17.03
N SER A 23 -0.52 -39.11 -18.01
CA SER A 23 -0.06 -39.27 -19.39
C SER A 23 1.22 -38.50 -19.70
N LEU A 24 1.73 -37.71 -18.73
CA LEU A 24 2.95 -36.94 -18.89
C LEU A 24 4.17 -37.76 -18.47
N PRO A 25 5.29 -37.68 -19.20
CA PRO A 25 6.54 -38.33 -18.81
C PRO A 25 7.09 -37.68 -17.53
N SER A 26 7.61 -38.50 -16.62
CA SER A 26 8.20 -38.02 -15.35
C SER A 26 9.47 -37.18 -15.54
N THR A 27 10.06 -37.19 -16.73
CA THR A 27 11.23 -36.40 -17.11
C THR A 27 10.88 -34.98 -17.55
N VAL A 28 9.60 -34.64 -17.72
CA VAL A 28 9.19 -33.32 -18.22
C VAL A 28 9.78 -32.17 -17.38
N GLU A 29 10.47 -31.25 -18.04
CA GLU A 29 10.99 -30.02 -17.46
C GLU A 29 10.14 -28.81 -17.83
N HIS A 30 9.58 -28.79 -19.04
CA HIS A 30 8.78 -27.68 -19.53
C HIS A 30 7.41 -28.15 -20.01
N LEU A 31 6.35 -27.64 -19.39
CA LEU A 31 4.98 -28.01 -19.69
C LEU A 31 4.17 -26.77 -20.07
N SER A 32 3.69 -26.72 -21.31
CA SER A 32 2.72 -25.73 -21.76
C SER A 32 1.36 -26.39 -21.90
N LEU A 33 0.40 -25.93 -21.10
CA LEU A 33 -1.00 -26.36 -21.11
C LEU A 33 -1.91 -25.19 -21.53
N THR A 34 -1.43 -24.36 -22.46
CA THR A 34 -2.07 -23.11 -22.86
C THR A 34 -3.35 -23.33 -23.67
N LYS A 35 -4.28 -22.37 -23.63
CA LYS A 35 -5.50 -22.36 -24.46
C LYS A 35 -6.33 -23.66 -24.37
N ASN A 36 -6.49 -24.23 -23.17
CA ASN A 36 -7.43 -25.32 -22.90
C ASN A 36 -8.59 -24.81 -22.02
N ASN A 37 -9.36 -25.73 -21.43
CA ASN A 37 -10.54 -25.40 -20.63
C ASN A 37 -10.42 -25.92 -19.20
N PHE A 38 -9.49 -25.35 -18.43
CA PHE A 38 -9.35 -25.63 -17.00
C PHE A 38 -10.06 -24.57 -16.16
N PRO A 39 -11.32 -24.76 -15.71
CA PRO A 39 -12.00 -23.77 -14.87
C PRO A 39 -11.43 -23.66 -13.45
N LEU A 40 -10.81 -24.74 -12.97
CA LEU A 40 -10.35 -24.93 -11.60
C LEU A 40 -9.01 -25.64 -11.57
N ILE A 41 -8.03 -25.09 -10.85
CA ILE A 41 -6.80 -25.81 -10.49
C ILE A 41 -6.97 -26.37 -9.07
N ARG A 42 -7.06 -27.70 -8.97
CA ARG A 42 -7.23 -28.41 -7.68
C ARG A 42 -5.93 -28.40 -6.87
N SER A 43 -6.03 -28.69 -5.58
CA SER A 43 -4.85 -28.96 -4.75
C SER A 43 -4.04 -30.12 -5.34
N ASP A 44 -2.70 -30.03 -5.30
CA ASP A 44 -1.81 -31.06 -5.81
C ASP A 44 -1.99 -31.41 -7.30
N ALA A 45 -2.54 -30.49 -8.11
CA ALA A 45 -2.92 -30.75 -9.50
C ALA A 45 -1.77 -31.20 -10.41
N PHE A 46 -0.52 -30.99 -10.00
CA PHE A 46 0.68 -31.34 -10.75
C PHE A 46 1.61 -32.30 -9.98
N ASN A 47 1.07 -32.98 -8.96
CA ASN A 47 1.85 -33.90 -8.14
C ASN A 47 2.53 -34.98 -8.99
N GLY A 48 3.79 -35.31 -8.68
CA GLY A 48 4.59 -36.28 -9.42
C GLY A 48 5.46 -35.68 -10.53
N LEU A 49 5.20 -34.46 -11.00
CA LEU A 49 6.03 -33.76 -11.99
C LEU A 49 7.29 -33.13 -11.34
N ARG A 50 8.09 -33.95 -10.68
CA ARG A 50 9.22 -33.50 -9.82
C ARG A 50 10.34 -32.79 -10.57
N ASN A 51 10.47 -33.01 -11.87
CA ASN A 51 11.47 -32.37 -12.73
C ASN A 51 11.00 -31.06 -13.37
N LEU A 52 9.74 -30.69 -13.19
CA LEU A 52 9.16 -29.53 -13.86
C LEU A 52 9.84 -28.22 -13.39
N ARG A 53 10.32 -27.44 -14.36
CA ARG A 53 11.00 -26.15 -14.19
C ARG A 53 10.17 -24.99 -14.71
N LYS A 54 9.38 -25.19 -15.77
CA LYS A 54 8.48 -24.18 -16.32
C LYS A 54 7.08 -24.74 -16.56
N LEU A 55 6.07 -24.00 -16.11
CA LEU A 55 4.66 -24.32 -16.30
C LEU A 55 3.92 -23.10 -16.84
N SER A 56 3.29 -23.24 -18.00
CA SER A 56 2.40 -22.20 -18.56
C SER A 56 0.97 -22.73 -18.67
N LEU A 57 0.04 -21.99 -18.08
CA LEU A 57 -1.40 -22.23 -18.06
C LEU A 57 -2.16 -21.07 -18.71
N ASP A 58 -1.50 -20.31 -19.58
CA ASP A 58 -2.04 -19.08 -20.14
C ASP A 58 -3.23 -19.33 -21.08
N GLY A 59 -4.17 -18.38 -21.13
CA GLY A 59 -5.32 -18.43 -22.04
C GLY A 59 -6.32 -19.55 -21.74
N ASN A 60 -6.29 -20.13 -20.53
CA ASN A 60 -7.31 -21.04 -20.04
C ASN A 60 -8.48 -20.29 -19.38
N ASN A 61 -9.57 -21.00 -19.11
CA ASN A 61 -10.72 -20.46 -18.38
C ASN A 61 -10.56 -20.53 -16.84
N ILE A 62 -9.33 -20.43 -16.32
CA ILE A 62 -9.04 -20.60 -14.88
C ILE A 62 -9.67 -19.45 -14.09
N SER A 63 -10.67 -19.77 -13.29
CA SER A 63 -11.34 -18.81 -12.40
C SER A 63 -10.92 -18.97 -10.94
N THR A 64 -10.47 -20.17 -10.56
CA THR A 64 -10.14 -20.52 -9.18
C THR A 64 -8.88 -21.40 -9.10
N ILE A 65 -8.01 -21.09 -8.16
CA ILE A 65 -6.85 -21.90 -7.77
C ILE A 65 -7.05 -22.30 -6.31
N LYS A 66 -7.05 -23.61 -6.01
CA LYS A 66 -7.20 -24.10 -4.64
C LYS A 66 -5.88 -23.98 -3.85
N PRO A 67 -5.95 -23.95 -2.51
CA PRO A 67 -4.77 -24.02 -1.64
C PRO A 67 -3.83 -25.15 -2.05
N PHE A 68 -2.53 -24.88 -2.06
CA PHE A 68 -1.48 -25.87 -2.38
C PHE A 68 -1.61 -26.51 -3.78
N ALA A 69 -2.22 -25.81 -4.75
CA ALA A 69 -2.41 -26.29 -6.12
C ALA A 69 -1.13 -26.77 -6.81
N PHE A 70 -0.01 -26.11 -6.53
CA PHE A 70 1.30 -26.37 -7.15
C PHE A 70 2.27 -27.11 -6.22
N ARG A 71 1.78 -27.68 -5.12
CA ARG A 71 2.59 -28.49 -4.20
C ARG A 71 3.15 -29.72 -4.93
N GLY A 72 4.36 -30.12 -4.56
CA GLY A 72 5.05 -31.26 -5.18
C GLY A 72 5.89 -30.91 -6.41
N LEU A 73 6.09 -29.62 -6.70
CA LEU A 73 6.94 -29.13 -7.79
C LEU A 73 8.25 -28.51 -7.26
N PRO A 74 9.19 -29.32 -6.71
CA PRO A 74 10.37 -28.82 -6.02
C PRO A 74 11.38 -28.11 -6.92
N ARG A 75 11.30 -28.27 -8.24
CA ARG A 75 12.23 -27.68 -9.22
C ARG A 75 11.62 -26.54 -10.03
N LEU A 76 10.36 -26.17 -9.77
CA LEU A 76 9.67 -25.15 -10.54
C LEU A 76 10.38 -23.80 -10.37
N ARG A 77 10.69 -23.14 -11.48
CA ARG A 77 11.32 -21.82 -11.55
C ARG A 77 10.38 -20.75 -12.10
N GLU A 78 9.51 -21.12 -13.03
CA GLU A 78 8.62 -20.19 -13.72
C GLU A 78 7.20 -20.75 -13.79
N LEU A 79 6.23 -19.94 -13.37
CA LEU A 79 4.81 -20.23 -13.45
C LEU A 79 4.09 -19.06 -14.11
N SER A 80 3.41 -19.33 -15.22
CA SER A 80 2.59 -18.34 -15.92
C SER A 80 1.13 -18.76 -15.93
N ILE A 81 0.26 -17.86 -15.47
CA ILE A 81 -1.20 -17.96 -15.50
C ILE A 81 -1.74 -16.59 -15.93
N GLN A 82 -1.67 -16.32 -17.22
CA GLN A 82 -2.08 -15.04 -17.80
C GLN A 82 -3.28 -15.20 -18.73
N HIS A 83 -4.02 -14.12 -18.96
CA HIS A 83 -5.20 -14.10 -19.83
C HIS A 83 -6.26 -15.13 -19.40
N THR A 84 -6.52 -15.25 -18.10
CA THR A 84 -7.56 -16.11 -17.52
C THR A 84 -8.57 -15.25 -16.72
N PRO A 85 -9.78 -15.74 -16.45
CA PRO A 85 -10.75 -15.03 -15.62
C PRO A 85 -10.46 -15.14 -14.11
N LEU A 86 -9.21 -15.42 -13.69
CA LEU A 86 -8.84 -15.58 -12.29
C LEU A 86 -9.18 -14.30 -11.52
N THR A 87 -10.01 -14.43 -10.48
CA THR A 87 -10.56 -13.28 -9.76
C THR A 87 -9.81 -12.94 -8.47
N THR A 88 -9.09 -13.90 -7.90
CA THR A 88 -8.49 -13.77 -6.58
C THR A 88 -7.20 -14.58 -6.51
N VAL A 89 -6.16 -14.01 -5.90
CA VAL A 89 -4.99 -14.78 -5.46
C VAL A 89 -5.32 -15.27 -4.06
N ALA A 90 -5.91 -16.46 -3.99
CA ALA A 90 -6.48 -17.00 -2.77
C ALA A 90 -5.40 -17.42 -1.76
N GLN A 91 -5.79 -17.49 -0.49
CA GLN A 91 -4.92 -17.95 0.60
C GLN A 91 -4.29 -19.31 0.25
N PHE A 92 -2.97 -19.40 0.42
CA PHE A 92 -2.13 -20.56 0.10
C PHE A 92 -2.17 -21.08 -1.36
N ALA A 93 -2.73 -20.33 -2.32
CA ALA A 93 -2.81 -20.76 -3.72
C ALA A 93 -1.42 -21.05 -4.34
N PHE A 94 -0.41 -20.28 -3.95
CA PHE A 94 0.98 -20.41 -4.41
C PHE A 94 1.93 -20.81 -3.28
N ALA A 95 1.42 -21.46 -2.23
CA ALA A 95 2.23 -21.84 -1.08
C ALA A 95 3.20 -23.01 -1.36
N GLY A 96 4.37 -22.96 -0.72
CA GLY A 96 5.36 -24.04 -0.72
C GLY A 96 6.19 -24.17 -2.00
N LEU A 97 6.17 -23.16 -2.88
CA LEU A 97 6.97 -23.12 -4.09
C LEU A 97 8.40 -22.65 -3.79
N GLN A 98 9.18 -23.51 -3.13
CA GLN A 98 10.48 -23.13 -2.55
C GLN A 98 11.52 -22.65 -3.58
N ASN A 99 11.46 -23.10 -4.83
CA ASN A 99 12.47 -22.77 -5.85
C ASN A 99 11.97 -21.84 -6.96
N ILE A 100 10.71 -21.39 -6.89
CA ILE A 100 10.13 -20.52 -7.92
C ILE A 100 10.84 -19.18 -7.93
N THR A 101 11.14 -18.67 -9.11
CA THR A 101 11.79 -17.36 -9.30
C THR A 101 10.85 -16.35 -9.96
N ALA A 102 9.88 -16.81 -10.75
CA ALA A 102 8.93 -15.94 -11.43
C ALA A 102 7.50 -16.49 -11.37
N ILE A 103 6.57 -15.63 -10.94
CA ILE A 103 5.12 -15.88 -10.96
C ILE A 103 4.48 -14.76 -11.80
N LEU A 104 3.90 -15.15 -12.94
CA LEU A 104 3.28 -14.22 -13.89
C LEU A 104 1.76 -14.38 -13.85
N LEU A 105 1.08 -13.36 -13.31
CA LEU A 105 -0.38 -13.30 -13.13
C LEU A 105 -0.99 -12.08 -13.86
N GLY A 106 -0.30 -11.60 -14.89
CA GLY A 106 -0.75 -10.47 -15.70
C GLY A 106 -2.02 -10.76 -16.49
N HIS A 107 -2.77 -9.70 -16.80
CA HIS A 107 -3.96 -9.77 -17.67
C HIS A 107 -5.05 -10.75 -17.19
N ASN A 108 -5.30 -10.80 -15.88
CA ASN A 108 -6.41 -11.57 -15.30
C ASN A 108 -7.54 -10.62 -14.84
N LYS A 109 -8.40 -11.10 -13.93
CA LYS A 109 -9.49 -10.34 -13.29
C LYS A 109 -9.30 -10.24 -11.79
N ILE A 110 -8.04 -10.26 -11.34
CA ILE A 110 -7.69 -10.30 -9.92
C ILE A 110 -8.09 -8.99 -9.26
N HIS A 111 -9.11 -9.03 -8.41
CA HIS A 111 -9.55 -7.87 -7.63
C HIS A 111 -9.08 -7.90 -6.17
N LYS A 112 -8.52 -9.04 -5.73
CA LYS A 112 -8.09 -9.26 -4.35
C LYS A 112 -6.88 -10.20 -4.26
N VAL A 113 -5.92 -9.85 -3.40
CA VAL A 113 -4.85 -10.76 -2.92
C VAL A 113 -5.09 -11.04 -1.45
N GLU A 114 -5.29 -12.31 -1.12
CA GLU A 114 -5.60 -12.76 0.24
C GLU A 114 -4.34 -13.00 1.08
N GLY A 115 -4.49 -12.95 2.40
CA GLY A 115 -3.41 -13.22 3.34
C GLY A 115 -2.77 -14.59 3.13
N TYR A 116 -1.44 -14.66 3.20
CA TYR A 116 -0.64 -15.88 3.06
C TYR A 116 -0.77 -16.58 1.70
N ALA A 117 -1.18 -15.88 0.65
CA ALA A 117 -1.26 -16.44 -0.71
C ALA A 117 0.06 -17.07 -1.20
N PHE A 118 1.20 -16.53 -0.74
CA PHE A 118 2.57 -16.95 -1.12
C PHE A 118 3.38 -17.56 0.03
N ALA A 119 2.72 -18.16 1.03
CA ALA A 119 3.41 -18.71 2.19
C ALA A 119 4.48 -19.77 1.81
N GLY A 120 5.70 -19.61 2.33
CA GLY A 120 6.81 -20.54 2.07
C GLY A 120 7.39 -20.46 0.65
N THR A 121 7.18 -19.35 -0.04
CA THR A 121 7.60 -19.12 -1.44
C THR A 121 8.69 -18.04 -1.49
N SER A 122 9.81 -18.31 -0.81
CA SER A 122 10.85 -17.33 -0.47
C SER A 122 11.78 -16.92 -1.60
N ASN A 123 11.84 -17.66 -2.71
CA ASN A 123 12.81 -17.42 -3.79
C ASN A 123 12.26 -16.65 -5.00
N VAL A 124 11.02 -16.14 -4.92
CA VAL A 124 10.43 -15.32 -5.98
C VAL A 124 11.28 -14.07 -6.15
N ARG A 125 11.75 -13.82 -7.38
CA ARG A 125 12.41 -12.58 -7.79
C ARG A 125 11.44 -11.64 -8.52
N LEU A 126 10.52 -12.20 -9.31
CA LEU A 126 9.51 -11.45 -10.05
C LEU A 126 8.11 -11.95 -9.71
N LEU A 127 7.28 -11.06 -9.16
CA LEU A 127 5.83 -11.24 -9.06
C LEU A 127 5.16 -10.17 -9.91
N LEU A 128 4.46 -10.60 -10.96
CA LEU A 128 3.82 -9.72 -11.93
C LEU A 128 2.30 -9.85 -11.84
N LEU A 129 1.64 -8.76 -11.41
CA LEU A 129 0.18 -8.64 -11.23
C LEU A 129 -0.42 -7.51 -12.11
N ASN A 130 0.34 -6.99 -13.08
CA ASN A 130 -0.11 -5.91 -13.96
C ASN A 130 -1.40 -6.26 -14.73
N SER A 131 -2.11 -5.23 -15.21
CA SER A 131 -3.33 -5.42 -16.00
C SER A 131 -4.41 -6.25 -15.28
N ASN A 132 -4.56 -6.04 -13.96
CA ASN A 132 -5.61 -6.59 -13.12
C ASN A 132 -6.39 -5.46 -12.43
N PRO A 133 -7.70 -5.61 -12.18
CA PRO A 133 -8.49 -4.64 -11.42
C PRO A 133 -8.30 -4.83 -9.90
N LEU A 134 -7.07 -4.83 -9.40
CA LEU A 134 -6.78 -5.12 -7.98
C LEU A 134 -7.30 -4.00 -7.09
N HIS A 135 -8.36 -4.27 -6.33
CA HIS A 135 -8.97 -3.28 -5.44
C HIS A 135 -8.50 -3.43 -4.00
N LYS A 136 -8.19 -4.65 -3.55
CA LYS A 136 -7.89 -4.95 -2.14
C LYS A 136 -6.64 -5.81 -1.98
N VAL A 137 -5.74 -5.36 -1.12
CA VAL A 137 -4.60 -6.15 -0.60
C VAL A 137 -4.86 -6.43 0.87
N GLU A 138 -5.00 -7.70 1.23
CA GLU A 138 -5.30 -8.11 2.60
C GLU A 138 -4.06 -8.19 3.50
N THR A 139 -4.28 -8.23 4.82
CA THR A 139 -3.23 -8.44 5.82
C THR A 139 -2.37 -9.66 5.46
N SER A 140 -1.04 -9.51 5.53
CA SER A 140 -0.06 -10.57 5.19
C SER A 140 -0.20 -11.15 3.77
N ALA A 141 -0.76 -10.40 2.81
CA ALA A 141 -0.93 -10.84 1.42
C ALA A 141 0.38 -11.32 0.77
N PHE A 142 1.49 -10.64 1.07
CA PHE A 142 2.81 -10.95 0.53
C PHE A 142 3.71 -11.74 1.49
N SER A 143 3.16 -12.28 2.58
CA SER A 143 3.93 -13.03 3.57
C SER A 143 4.65 -14.23 2.97
N GLY A 144 5.94 -14.33 3.24
CA GLY A 144 6.81 -15.41 2.77
C GLY A 144 7.61 -15.05 1.52
N LEU A 145 7.37 -13.88 0.93
CA LEU A 145 8.14 -13.34 -0.20
C LEU A 145 9.39 -12.61 0.33
N THR A 146 10.44 -13.36 0.67
CA THR A 146 11.61 -12.78 1.37
C THR A 146 12.72 -12.28 0.45
N ASN A 147 12.72 -12.62 -0.85
CA ASN A 147 13.80 -12.29 -1.80
C ASN A 147 13.30 -11.68 -3.13
N VAL A 148 12.25 -10.85 -3.08
CA VAL A 148 11.65 -10.27 -4.28
C VAL A 148 12.51 -9.13 -4.82
N GLU A 149 12.89 -9.19 -6.10
CA GLU A 149 13.60 -8.09 -6.76
C GLU A 149 12.59 -7.10 -7.36
N HIS A 150 11.51 -7.63 -7.95
CA HIS A 150 10.49 -6.88 -8.66
C HIS A 150 9.07 -7.34 -8.27
N LEU A 151 8.35 -6.48 -7.56
CA LEU A 151 6.91 -6.63 -7.28
C LEU A 151 6.14 -5.63 -8.15
N ILE A 152 5.51 -6.11 -9.23
CA ILE A 152 4.77 -5.25 -10.17
C ILE A 152 3.27 -5.37 -9.87
N LEU A 153 2.76 -4.42 -9.11
CA LEU A 153 1.33 -4.28 -8.82
C LEU A 153 0.60 -3.49 -9.92
N PRO A 154 -0.69 -3.75 -10.17
CA PRO A 154 -1.48 -2.93 -11.08
C PRO A 154 -1.88 -1.59 -10.44
N ALA A 155 -2.36 -0.67 -11.27
CA ALA A 155 -3.02 0.57 -10.85
C ALA A 155 -4.39 0.29 -10.22
N GLY A 156 -4.94 1.28 -9.50
CA GLY A 156 -6.33 1.29 -9.04
C GLY A 156 -6.60 0.54 -7.73
N ILE A 157 -5.57 0.34 -6.91
CA ILE A 157 -5.74 -0.20 -5.55
C ILE A 157 -6.56 0.78 -4.72
N LYS A 158 -7.61 0.28 -4.07
CA LYS A 158 -8.55 1.07 -3.26
C LYS A 158 -8.40 0.86 -1.76
N SER A 159 -7.86 -0.28 -1.35
CA SER A 159 -7.63 -0.60 0.05
C SER A 159 -6.37 -1.45 0.21
N ILE A 160 -5.49 -1.00 1.08
CA ILE A 160 -4.38 -1.79 1.64
C ILE A 160 -4.72 -1.97 3.12
N GLU A 161 -4.85 -3.21 3.57
CA GLU A 161 -5.10 -3.50 4.99
C GLU A 161 -3.83 -3.31 5.83
N PRO A 162 -3.97 -3.08 7.15
CA PRO A 162 -2.83 -3.11 8.07
C PRO A 162 -2.01 -4.40 7.91
N ASP A 163 -0.69 -4.27 8.02
CA ASP A 163 0.26 -5.38 7.91
C ASP A 163 0.19 -6.15 6.56
N ALA A 164 -0.34 -5.53 5.49
CA ALA A 164 -0.42 -6.15 4.16
C ALA A 164 0.94 -6.60 3.60
N PHE A 165 2.00 -5.85 3.93
CA PHE A 165 3.38 -6.15 3.54
C PHE A 165 4.18 -6.89 4.63
N SER A 166 3.52 -7.39 5.68
CA SER A 166 4.18 -8.20 6.70
C SER A 166 4.77 -9.48 6.10
N GLY A 167 6.04 -9.77 6.43
CA GLY A 167 6.80 -10.90 5.89
C GLY A 167 7.32 -10.70 4.46
N LEU A 168 7.27 -9.47 3.93
CA LEU A 168 7.93 -9.05 2.70
C LEU A 168 9.32 -8.48 3.05
N ASP A 169 10.31 -9.36 3.16
CA ASP A 169 11.57 -8.99 3.81
C ASP A 169 12.52 -8.20 2.91
N SER A 170 12.66 -8.57 1.62
CA SER A 170 13.55 -7.88 0.69
C SER A 170 12.82 -7.49 -0.57
N VAL A 171 12.77 -6.17 -0.84
CA VAL A 171 12.34 -5.60 -2.12
C VAL A 171 13.20 -4.39 -2.46
N GLY A 172 13.89 -4.39 -3.60
CA GLY A 172 14.71 -3.23 -3.98
C GLY A 172 13.88 -1.93 -4.05
N LEU A 173 12.78 -1.96 -4.80
CA LEU A 173 11.88 -0.83 -4.99
C LEU A 173 10.43 -1.29 -4.85
N ILE A 174 9.69 -0.65 -3.95
CA ILE A 174 8.23 -0.72 -3.94
C ILE A 174 7.70 0.56 -4.57
N LYS A 175 7.07 0.42 -5.73
CA LYS A 175 6.42 1.51 -6.43
C LYS A 175 4.91 1.28 -6.44
N LEU A 176 4.18 2.16 -5.76
CA LEU A 176 2.73 2.24 -5.74
C LEU A 176 2.31 3.46 -6.57
N SER A 177 1.40 3.26 -7.52
CA SER A 177 1.00 4.33 -8.44
C SER A 177 -0.47 4.23 -8.82
N PHE A 178 -1.10 5.38 -9.05
CA PHE A 178 -2.51 5.45 -9.47
C PHE A 178 -3.44 4.71 -8.50
N MET A 179 -3.17 4.83 -7.20
CA MET A 179 -4.08 4.33 -6.17
C MET A 179 -5.18 5.34 -5.90
N ASP A 180 -6.31 4.83 -5.44
CA ASP A 180 -7.53 5.59 -5.09
C ASP A 180 -7.94 5.19 -3.67
N LEU A 181 -7.10 5.57 -2.70
CA LEU A 181 -7.26 5.20 -1.30
C LEU A 181 -8.09 6.25 -0.56
N THR A 182 -8.92 5.79 0.37
CA THR A 182 -9.60 6.69 1.31
C THR A 182 -8.68 7.12 2.47
N ALA A 183 -7.69 6.29 2.79
CA ALA A 183 -6.71 6.56 3.83
C ALA A 183 -5.51 5.60 3.71
N LEU A 184 -4.33 6.09 4.10
CA LEU A 184 -3.23 5.25 4.56
C LEU A 184 -3.46 4.94 6.04
N LYS A 185 -3.87 3.71 6.33
CA LYS A 185 -4.25 3.25 7.68
C LYS A 185 -3.02 2.99 8.55
N THR A 186 -3.21 2.96 9.86
CA THR A 186 -2.19 2.51 10.83
C THR A 186 -1.58 1.18 10.40
N HIS A 187 -0.26 1.06 10.45
CA HIS A 187 0.52 -0.12 10.05
C HIS A 187 0.37 -0.54 8.57
N THR A 188 -0.04 0.35 7.67
CA THR A 188 -0.11 0.04 6.22
C THR A 188 1.23 -0.49 5.69
N PHE A 189 2.35 0.10 6.10
CA PHE A 189 3.70 -0.25 5.64
C PHE A 189 4.52 -1.06 6.67
N ARG A 190 3.87 -1.59 7.70
CA ARG A 190 4.55 -2.41 8.71
C ARG A 190 5.11 -3.68 8.10
N GLY A 191 6.35 -4.02 8.47
CA GLY A 191 7.05 -5.20 7.99
C GLY A 191 7.93 -4.96 6.77
N LEU A 192 7.93 -3.76 6.17
CA LEU A 192 8.92 -3.37 5.16
C LEU A 192 10.30 -3.27 5.80
N SER A 193 11.07 -4.36 5.72
CA SER A 193 12.31 -4.51 6.47
C SER A 193 13.60 -4.35 5.68
N HIS A 194 13.58 -4.54 4.36
CA HIS A 194 14.68 -4.23 3.44
C HIS A 194 14.15 -3.68 2.12
N VAL A 195 13.60 -2.47 2.18
CA VAL A 195 13.22 -1.68 1.02
C VAL A 195 14.26 -0.59 0.79
N HIS A 196 14.79 -0.43 -0.43
CA HIS A 196 15.71 0.69 -0.69
C HIS A 196 14.97 1.97 -1.07
N VAL A 197 13.82 1.83 -1.72
CA VAL A 197 12.94 2.94 -2.09
C VAL A 197 11.48 2.52 -1.95
N LEU A 198 10.73 3.27 -1.15
CA LEU A 198 9.27 3.27 -1.18
C LEU A 198 8.81 4.51 -1.94
N ALA A 199 8.22 4.32 -3.12
CA ALA A 199 7.68 5.38 -3.95
C ALA A 199 6.17 5.25 -4.08
N ILE A 200 5.45 6.25 -3.59
CA ILE A 200 4.00 6.39 -3.73
C ILE A 200 3.78 7.61 -4.63
N GLN A 201 3.17 7.40 -5.79
CA GLN A 201 3.04 8.48 -6.76
C GLN A 201 1.72 8.52 -7.53
N GLU A 202 1.34 9.69 -8.03
CA GLU A 202 0.17 9.86 -8.91
C GLU A 202 -1.10 9.23 -8.30
N SER A 203 -1.28 9.34 -6.98
CA SER A 203 -2.33 8.63 -6.25
C SER A 203 -3.18 9.57 -5.39
N ASP A 204 -4.43 9.20 -5.14
CA ASP A 204 -5.22 9.74 -4.04
C ASP A 204 -4.95 8.89 -2.80
N LEU A 205 -4.36 9.49 -1.76
CA LEU A 205 -4.01 8.81 -0.51
C LEU A 205 -5.07 8.99 0.57
N GLY A 206 -6.02 9.90 0.36
CA GLY A 206 -6.96 10.33 1.38
C GLY A 206 -6.23 10.82 2.64
N VAL A 207 -6.65 10.32 3.80
CA VAL A 207 -6.06 10.68 5.09
C VAL A 207 -4.83 9.83 5.41
N ILE A 208 -3.70 10.46 5.76
CA ILE A 208 -2.57 9.76 6.38
C ILE A 208 -2.85 9.61 7.87
N GLN A 209 -3.21 8.41 8.32
CA GLN A 209 -3.57 8.14 9.71
C GLN A 209 -2.33 7.99 10.61
N ALA A 210 -2.56 8.14 11.92
CA ALA A 210 -1.56 7.84 12.96
C ALA A 210 -0.92 6.46 12.77
N GLY A 211 0.41 6.39 12.85
CA GLY A 211 1.17 5.15 12.68
C GLY A 211 1.10 4.52 11.28
N ALA A 212 0.69 5.24 10.22
CA ALA A 212 0.62 4.66 8.86
C ALA A 212 1.97 4.11 8.34
N PHE A 213 3.06 4.76 8.75
CA PHE A 213 4.45 4.42 8.44
C PHE A 213 5.17 3.69 9.57
N GLU A 214 4.47 3.32 10.64
CA GLU A 214 5.07 2.62 11.78
C GLU A 214 5.46 1.18 11.41
N GLY A 215 6.60 0.71 11.93
CA GLY A 215 7.08 -0.66 11.73
C GLY A 215 7.81 -0.90 10.40
N MET A 216 8.14 0.15 9.65
CA MET A 216 9.20 0.10 8.64
C MET A 216 10.56 -0.01 9.35
N THR A 217 11.50 -0.80 8.84
CA THR A 217 12.82 -0.96 9.49
C THR A 217 14.04 -0.74 8.59
N HIS A 218 13.89 -0.78 7.26
CA HIS A 218 14.81 -0.16 6.31
C HIS A 218 14.03 0.26 5.06
N VAL A 219 13.79 1.55 4.86
CA VAL A 219 13.25 2.08 3.60
C VAL A 219 14.25 2.95 2.85
N ASN A 220 15.26 3.52 3.53
CA ASN A 220 16.28 4.46 3.00
C ASN A 220 15.73 5.73 2.33
N SER A 221 14.90 5.61 1.29
CA SER A 221 14.25 6.72 0.58
C SER A 221 12.73 6.54 0.55
N LEU A 222 12.01 7.49 1.14
CA LEU A 222 10.56 7.63 1.02
C LEU A 222 10.24 8.75 0.02
N ASN A 223 9.54 8.41 -1.06
CA ASN A 223 9.12 9.35 -2.09
C ASN A 223 7.59 9.41 -2.15
N LEU A 224 7.02 10.57 -1.82
CA LEU A 224 5.61 10.91 -2.01
C LEU A 224 5.55 11.93 -3.16
N LEU A 225 5.15 11.49 -4.36
CA LEU A 225 5.25 12.30 -5.58
C LEU A 225 3.89 12.48 -6.24
N ASN A 226 3.47 13.71 -6.50
CA ASN A 226 2.23 14.01 -7.24
C ASN A 226 0.99 13.32 -6.64
N ASN A 227 0.89 13.25 -5.31
CA ASN A 227 -0.27 12.67 -4.65
C ASN A 227 -1.25 13.74 -4.17
N LYS A 228 -2.54 13.38 -4.12
CA LYS A 228 -3.55 14.10 -3.36
C LYS A 228 -3.58 13.52 -1.94
N ILE A 229 -3.47 14.41 -0.95
CA ILE A 229 -3.51 14.07 0.47
C ILE A 229 -4.61 14.94 1.09
N ASP A 230 -5.66 14.32 1.60
CA ASP A 230 -6.77 15.07 2.19
C ASP A 230 -6.32 15.74 3.49
N SER A 231 -5.70 14.97 4.39
CA SER A 231 -5.10 15.50 5.62
C SER A 231 -4.03 14.56 6.18
N VAL A 232 -3.18 15.09 7.05
CA VAL A 232 -2.13 14.34 7.75
C VAL A 232 -2.44 14.36 9.25
N GLN A 233 -2.88 13.22 9.78
CA GLN A 233 -3.00 13.04 11.24
C GLN A 233 -1.62 12.88 11.87
N GLU A 234 -0.79 12.03 11.26
CA GLU A 234 0.58 11.80 11.70
C GLU A 234 1.46 11.38 10.51
N LEU A 235 2.65 11.95 10.43
CA LEU A 235 3.75 11.54 9.59
C LEU A 235 5.01 11.57 10.43
N HIS A 236 5.18 10.52 11.23
CA HIS A 236 6.36 10.33 12.07
C HIS A 236 7.31 9.35 11.39
N LEU A 237 8.48 9.86 10.99
CA LEU A 237 9.60 9.06 10.55
C LEU A 237 10.57 8.96 11.71
N ARG A 238 10.58 7.79 12.37
CA ARG A 238 11.45 7.50 13.50
C ARG A 238 12.79 6.91 13.02
N PRO A 239 13.88 6.96 13.82
CA PRO A 239 15.18 6.41 13.43
C PRO A 239 15.14 4.93 13.05
N GLU A 240 14.22 4.16 13.64
CA GLU A 240 14.04 2.73 13.33
C GLU A 240 13.64 2.50 11.88
N SER A 241 12.93 3.45 11.25
CA SER A 241 12.53 3.37 9.84
C SER A 241 13.70 3.49 8.87
N ARG A 242 14.83 4.04 9.34
CA ARG A 242 16.04 4.33 8.55
C ARG A 242 15.76 5.10 7.26
N VAL A 243 14.74 5.95 7.25
CA VAL A 243 14.47 6.84 6.13
C VAL A 243 15.46 8.01 6.20
N LYS A 244 16.49 7.96 5.35
CA LYS A 244 17.48 9.04 5.22
C LYS A 244 17.04 10.12 4.24
N VAL A 245 16.23 9.75 3.25
CA VAL A 245 15.79 10.66 2.20
C VAL A 245 14.27 10.72 2.18
N LEU A 246 13.71 11.90 2.43
CA LEU A 246 12.30 12.18 2.23
C LEU A 246 12.13 13.13 1.05
N ARG A 247 11.43 12.68 0.01
CA ARG A 247 11.00 13.53 -1.10
C ARG A 247 9.48 13.66 -1.05
N MET A 248 9.00 14.87 -0.82
CA MET A 248 7.60 15.23 -1.04
C MET A 248 7.57 16.25 -2.16
N GLN A 249 7.16 15.84 -3.35
CA GLN A 249 7.12 16.71 -4.51
C GLN A 249 5.77 16.65 -5.20
N GLY A 250 5.23 17.81 -5.59
CA GLY A 250 4.00 17.85 -6.38
C GLY A 250 2.75 17.42 -5.62
N ASN A 251 2.81 17.22 -4.30
CA ASN A 251 1.65 16.78 -3.55
C ASN A 251 0.69 17.94 -3.29
N HIS A 252 -0.61 17.64 -3.26
CA HIS A 252 -1.67 18.57 -2.96
C HIS A 252 -2.28 18.20 -1.61
N LEU A 253 -2.02 19.01 -0.59
CA LEU A 253 -2.60 18.83 0.73
C LEU A 253 -3.86 19.69 0.82
N LEU A 254 -5.00 19.10 1.20
CA LEU A 254 -6.25 19.85 1.37
C LEU A 254 -6.34 20.55 2.73
N GLU A 255 -5.67 19.99 3.74
CA GLU A 255 -5.56 20.57 5.09
C GLU A 255 -4.09 20.77 5.49
N THR A 256 -3.83 21.83 6.24
CA THR A 256 -2.52 22.07 6.83
C THR A 256 -2.32 21.14 8.04
N PRO A 257 -1.22 20.37 8.09
CA PRO A 257 -0.90 19.52 9.25
C PRO A 257 -0.88 20.31 10.55
N LEU A 258 -1.47 19.74 11.60
CA LEU A 258 -1.45 20.32 12.95
C LEU A 258 -0.02 20.33 13.53
N PRO A 259 0.27 21.18 14.53
CA PRO A 259 1.54 21.13 15.24
C PRO A 259 1.81 19.73 15.81
N GLY A 260 3.03 19.21 15.61
CA GLY A 260 3.42 17.87 16.05
C GLY A 260 2.93 16.71 15.17
N ALA A 261 2.09 16.96 14.16
CA ALA A 261 1.66 15.91 13.23
C ALA A 261 2.82 15.39 12.38
N ILE A 262 3.86 16.18 12.15
CA ILE A 262 5.04 15.79 11.37
C ILE A 262 6.25 15.73 12.30
N GLU A 263 6.95 14.60 12.28
CA GLU A 263 8.21 14.38 12.99
C GLU A 263 9.17 13.64 12.05
N LEU A 264 10.36 14.21 11.82
CA LEU A 264 11.31 13.72 10.82
C LEU A 264 12.67 13.43 11.47
N ASP A 265 12.73 12.37 12.28
CA ASP A 265 13.96 11.95 12.96
C ASP A 265 14.78 10.99 12.08
N GLY A 266 16.07 11.26 11.96
CA GLY A 266 16.99 10.50 11.10
C GLY A 266 16.93 10.82 9.59
N VAL A 267 16.09 11.78 9.16
CA VAL A 267 16.05 12.25 7.77
C VAL A 267 17.22 13.20 7.51
N GLU A 268 18.14 12.81 6.61
CA GLU A 268 19.33 13.57 6.25
C GLU A 268 19.09 14.49 5.04
N ILE A 269 18.29 14.04 4.08
CA ILE A 269 17.99 14.75 2.84
C ILE A 269 16.48 14.97 2.75
N LEU A 270 16.07 16.22 2.92
CA LEU A 270 14.69 16.65 2.79
C LEU A 270 14.50 17.44 1.49
N ASN A 271 13.62 16.96 0.61
CA ASN A 271 13.22 17.68 -0.60
C ASN A 271 11.71 17.92 -0.60
N ILE A 272 11.31 19.15 -0.25
CA ILE A 272 9.93 19.62 -0.26
C ILE A 272 9.77 20.71 -1.31
N GLN A 273 9.30 20.34 -2.50
CA GLN A 273 9.16 21.29 -3.60
C GLN A 273 7.91 21.01 -4.43
N SER A 274 7.37 22.05 -5.05
CA SER A 274 6.18 21.98 -5.89
C SER A 274 4.94 21.41 -5.20
N ASN A 275 4.91 21.39 -3.86
CA ASN A 275 3.70 21.00 -3.13
C ASN A 275 2.75 22.19 -3.04
N HIS A 276 1.47 21.86 -2.94
CA HIS A 276 0.40 22.82 -2.78
C HIS A 276 -0.21 22.65 -1.40
N PHE A 277 -0.17 23.71 -0.59
CA PHE A 277 -0.65 23.74 0.80
C PHE A 277 -1.72 24.82 0.98
N PRO A 278 -2.62 24.67 1.97
CA PRO A 278 -3.49 25.77 2.37
C PRO A 278 -2.68 26.94 2.94
N CYS A 279 -2.84 28.12 2.37
CA CYS A 279 -2.26 29.37 2.87
C CYS A 279 -3.29 30.14 3.71
N ASP A 280 -3.77 29.47 4.75
CA ASP A 280 -4.65 30.01 5.78
C ASP A 280 -3.86 30.31 7.07
N CYS A 281 -4.55 30.52 8.19
CA CYS A 281 -3.91 30.85 9.46
C CYS A 281 -2.97 29.75 10.01
N HIS A 282 -3.04 28.52 9.51
CA HIS A 282 -2.18 27.41 9.92
C HIS A 282 -0.87 27.35 9.12
N ILE A 283 -0.69 28.17 8.08
CA ILE A 283 0.53 28.17 7.24
C ILE A 283 1.83 28.35 8.06
N HIS A 284 1.73 29.04 9.21
CA HIS A 284 2.82 29.22 10.16
C HIS A 284 3.36 27.89 10.69
N ASN A 285 2.50 26.89 10.86
CA ASN A 285 2.89 25.54 11.30
C ASN A 285 3.80 24.84 10.27
N LEU A 286 3.63 25.14 8.98
CA LEU A 286 4.45 24.55 7.91
C LEU A 286 5.81 25.21 7.80
N ILE A 287 5.83 26.56 7.78
CA ILE A 287 7.06 27.33 7.58
C ILE A 287 7.99 27.31 8.81
N GLU A 288 7.44 27.09 10.00
CA GLU A 288 8.21 26.90 11.25
C GLU A 288 8.42 25.43 11.61
N GLY A 289 7.72 24.55 10.90
CA GLY A 289 7.73 23.11 11.16
C GLY A 289 8.89 22.39 10.49
N PRO A 290 8.97 21.06 10.70
CA PRO A 290 10.05 20.23 10.18
C PRO A 290 10.18 20.24 8.65
N LEU A 291 9.07 20.46 7.92
CA LEU A 291 9.09 20.48 6.46
C LEU A 291 9.88 21.66 5.87
N ALA A 292 10.02 22.77 6.60
CA ALA A 292 10.80 23.91 6.15
C ALA A 292 12.31 23.75 6.39
N ASN A 293 12.73 22.75 7.17
CA ASN A 293 14.13 22.43 7.48
C ASN A 293 14.98 23.65 7.86
N GLY A 294 14.43 24.54 8.69
CA GLY A 294 15.11 25.76 9.14
C GLY A 294 15.21 26.89 8.11
N SER A 295 14.67 26.73 6.89
CA SER A 295 14.68 27.74 5.84
C SER A 295 13.26 28.02 5.31
N ALA A 296 12.51 28.83 6.07
CA ALA A 296 11.16 29.27 5.67
C ALA A 296 11.15 29.96 4.30
N ALA A 297 12.20 30.74 3.97
CA ALA A 297 12.31 31.45 2.70
C ALA A 297 12.43 30.49 1.51
N GLU A 298 13.28 29.46 1.62
CA GLU A 298 13.46 28.46 0.57
C GLU A 298 12.23 27.58 0.41
N PHE A 299 11.66 27.13 1.54
CA PHE A 299 10.40 26.39 1.55
C PHE A 299 9.29 27.17 0.85
N SER A 300 9.13 28.45 1.18
CA SER A 300 8.08 29.30 0.63
C SER A 300 8.29 29.63 -0.85
N ALA A 301 9.54 29.71 -1.31
CA ALA A 301 9.86 29.95 -2.72
C ALA A 301 9.62 28.73 -3.61
N LYS A 302 9.71 27.51 -3.05
CA LYS A 302 9.58 26.26 -3.79
C LYS A 302 8.19 25.62 -3.72
N ASN A 303 7.29 26.13 -2.89
CA ASN A 303 5.96 25.56 -2.70
C ASN A 303 4.86 26.61 -2.93
N PHE A 304 3.64 26.14 -3.14
CA PHE A 304 2.52 26.91 -3.65
C PHE A 304 1.32 26.86 -2.70
N CYS A 305 0.45 27.86 -2.81
CA CYS A 305 -0.83 27.89 -2.12
C CYS A 305 -1.90 27.16 -2.94
N ILE A 306 -2.76 26.36 -2.30
CA ILE A 306 -3.94 25.73 -2.91
C ILE A 306 -5.25 26.45 -2.53
N SER A 307 -5.24 27.10 -1.38
CA SER A 307 -6.38 27.81 -0.81
C SER A 307 -5.88 28.96 0.08
N PRO A 308 -6.72 29.96 0.40
CA PRO A 308 -8.00 30.28 -0.26
C PRO A 308 -7.83 30.59 -1.75
N LEU A 309 -8.95 30.64 -2.49
CA LEU A 309 -8.96 30.79 -3.96
C LEU A 309 -8.11 31.97 -4.46
N GLN A 310 -8.04 33.07 -3.71
CA GLN A 310 -7.25 34.25 -4.06
C GLN A 310 -5.73 34.02 -4.14
N TYR A 311 -5.20 33.00 -3.46
CA TYR A 311 -3.78 32.65 -3.48
C TYR A 311 -3.51 31.37 -4.29
N ASN A 312 -4.54 30.70 -4.78
CA ASN A 312 -4.38 29.42 -5.47
C ASN A 312 -3.38 29.51 -6.64
N GLY A 313 -2.40 28.61 -6.65
CA GLY A 313 -1.32 28.53 -7.64
C GLY A 313 -0.20 29.57 -7.47
N GLN A 314 -0.31 30.50 -6.52
CA GLN A 314 0.77 31.45 -6.20
C GLN A 314 1.83 30.77 -5.34
N THR A 315 3.10 31.18 -5.47
CA THR A 315 4.14 30.74 -4.55
C THR A 315 3.86 31.30 -3.16
N ILE A 316 4.16 30.53 -2.11
CA ILE A 316 3.96 30.99 -0.73
C ILE A 316 4.76 32.28 -0.49
N SER A 317 5.96 32.40 -1.08
CA SER A 317 6.81 33.60 -0.99
C SER A 317 6.19 34.87 -1.59
N SER A 318 5.25 34.75 -2.52
CA SER A 318 4.56 35.89 -3.13
C SER A 318 3.38 36.39 -2.28
N VAL A 319 2.93 35.58 -1.32
CA VAL A 319 1.86 35.91 -0.39
C VAL A 319 2.47 36.59 0.84
N ASN A 320 1.85 37.68 1.31
CA ASN A 320 2.27 38.33 2.55
C ASN A 320 1.78 37.51 3.76
N ILE A 321 2.45 36.39 4.04
CA ILE A 321 2.09 35.46 5.12
C ILE A 321 2.06 36.11 6.51
N ASN A 322 2.75 37.24 6.72
CA ASN A 322 2.73 37.98 7.99
C ASN A 322 1.40 38.70 8.23
N THR A 323 0.62 38.97 7.18
CA THR A 323 -0.73 39.52 7.31
C THR A 323 -1.77 38.45 7.60
N ILE A 324 -1.42 37.18 7.35
CA ILE A 324 -2.25 36.04 7.73
C ILE A 324 -1.95 35.77 9.20
N GLY A 325 -2.89 36.14 10.09
CA GLY A 325 -2.76 35.88 11.53
C GLY A 325 -2.57 34.39 11.81
N ARG A 326 -1.92 34.05 12.93
CA ARG A 326 -1.86 32.66 13.40
C ARG A 326 -3.22 32.23 13.91
N CYS A 327 -3.63 30.99 13.65
CA CYS A 327 -4.84 30.47 14.28
C CYS A 327 -4.61 30.42 15.79
N SER A 328 -5.56 30.93 16.58
CA SER A 328 -5.58 30.66 18.03
C SER A 328 -5.95 29.19 18.24
N GLU A 329 -5.11 28.44 18.97
CA GLU A 329 -5.46 27.11 19.46
C GLU A 329 -6.75 27.21 20.29
N GLY A 330 -7.91 26.87 19.72
CA GLY A 330 -9.18 27.01 20.44
C GLY A 330 -10.47 27.12 19.63
N ILE A 331 -10.45 26.98 18.30
CA ILE A 331 -11.70 26.80 17.55
C ILE A 331 -11.60 25.49 16.78
N THR A 332 -11.86 24.39 17.48
CA THR A 332 -12.23 23.14 16.83
C THR A 332 -13.56 23.34 16.11
N ARG A 333 -13.81 22.56 15.05
CA ARG A 333 -15.08 22.55 14.30
C ARG A 333 -16.32 22.37 15.21
N ASP A 334 -16.13 21.81 16.40
CA ASP A 334 -17.18 21.62 17.42
C ASP A 334 -17.71 22.94 18.02
N ASN A 335 -16.97 24.05 17.90
CA ASN A 335 -17.38 25.36 18.40
C ASN A 335 -18.14 26.21 17.37
N TRP A 336 -18.31 25.74 16.12
CA TRP A 336 -19.02 26.50 15.10
C TRP A 336 -20.55 26.34 15.19
N ASP A 337 -21.03 25.30 15.88
CA ASP A 337 -22.47 25.00 16.04
C ASP A 337 -23.05 25.39 17.42
N ALA A 338 -22.28 26.10 18.26
CA ALA A 338 -22.81 26.59 19.54
C ALA A 338 -23.51 27.94 19.34
N PRO A 339 -24.84 28.05 19.53
CA PRO A 339 -25.50 29.34 19.52
C PRO A 339 -25.03 30.16 20.71
N SER A 340 -24.77 31.44 20.46
CA SER A 340 -24.31 32.44 21.41
C SER A 340 -25.27 32.62 22.58
N THR A 341 -25.05 31.90 23.68
CA THR A 341 -25.59 32.29 24.98
C THR A 341 -24.49 32.23 26.04
N ALA A 342 -24.13 33.41 26.54
CA ALA A 342 -23.27 33.60 27.69
C ALA A 342 -23.74 32.75 28.89
N VAL A 343 -22.86 31.91 29.42
CA VAL A 343 -23.05 31.25 30.72
C VAL A 343 -22.19 31.97 31.75
N LEU A 344 -22.85 32.82 32.52
CA LEU A 344 -22.38 33.35 33.79
C LEU A 344 -22.00 32.20 34.72
N LYS A 345 -20.76 32.21 35.21
CA LYS A 345 -20.29 31.37 36.33
C LYS A 345 -21.22 31.56 37.53
N LYS A 346 -21.95 30.53 37.93
CA LYS A 346 -22.61 30.47 39.25
C LYS A 346 -21.69 29.79 40.26
N PHE A 347 -21.22 30.58 41.22
CA PHE A 347 -20.69 30.10 42.50
C PHE A 347 -21.79 29.33 43.25
N SER A 348 -21.46 28.12 43.72
CA SER A 348 -22.36 27.31 44.54
C SER A 348 -22.12 27.63 46.02
N ILE A 349 -23.11 28.25 46.68
CA ILE A 349 -23.15 28.42 48.13
C ILE A 349 -24.16 27.40 48.66
N HIS A 350 -23.70 26.46 49.48
CA HIS A 350 -24.55 25.51 50.20
C HIS A 350 -25.24 26.22 51.38
N ILE A 351 -26.57 26.30 51.35
CA ILE A 351 -27.41 26.65 52.50
C ILE A 351 -28.19 25.38 52.89
N PHE A 352 -27.89 24.85 54.07
CA PHE A 352 -28.59 23.74 54.71
C PHE A 352 -29.96 24.24 55.21
N LEU A 353 -31.05 23.66 54.70
CA LEU A 353 -32.41 23.90 55.18
C LEU A 353 -32.73 23.00 56.37
N ILE A 354 -33.07 23.66 57.47
CA ILE A 354 -33.60 23.13 58.73
C ILE A 354 -34.93 22.41 58.46
N THR A 355 -35.08 21.19 58.97
CA THR A 355 -36.39 20.57 59.17
C THR A 355 -36.70 20.50 60.67
N LEU A 356 -37.69 21.29 61.10
CA LEU A 356 -38.36 21.14 62.38
C LEU A 356 -39.31 19.93 62.30
N TRP A 357 -39.21 19.01 63.25
CA TRP A 357 -40.28 18.09 63.62
C TRP A 357 -40.70 18.39 65.06
N LEU A 358 -41.96 18.79 65.22
CA LEU A 358 -42.70 18.85 66.47
C LEU A 358 -43.66 17.65 66.47
N PHE A 359 -43.65 16.81 67.51
CA PHE A 359 -44.79 16.48 68.38
C PHE A 359 -44.52 15.20 69.22
N ARG A 360 -44.65 15.39 70.54
CA ARG A 360 -44.78 14.44 71.67
C ARG A 360 -43.55 13.68 72.17
#